data_AF-A0A6G2V8K3-F1
#
_entry.id   AF-A0A6G2V8K3-F1
#
_cell.length_a   1.000
_cell.length_b   1.000
_cell.length_c   1.000
_cell.angle_alpha   90.00
_cell.angle_beta   90.00
_cell.angle_gamma   90.00
#
_symmetry.space_group_name_H-M   'P 1'
#
loop_
_entity.id
_entity.type
_entity.pdbx_description
1 polymer ?
#
loop_
_entity_poly.entity_id
_entity_poly.type
_entity_poly.pdbx_seq_one_letter_code
_entity_poly.pdbx_strand_id
1 'polypeptide(L)'
;DTLQTWWLRGPGLADKLIATIEASDPAVIQIAPRDLMDGVLYPPINLFYHYVRQDRDGFAPALADALKLHKAYWTLNEDRTTDINGSIALGPLAIACLAHDADFPLDIESDYLPHHLLQRIWLGEFPT
;
A
#
# COMPACT_ATOMS: atom_id res chain seq x y z
N ASP A 1 1.12 -14.62 -2.41
CA ASP A 1 2.31 -15.47 -2.64
C ASP A 1 3.61 -14.66 -2.61
N THR A 2 3.76 -13.59 -3.41
CA THR A 2 4.98 -12.76 -3.48
C THR A 2 5.42 -12.17 -2.13
N LEU A 3 4.53 -11.47 -1.41
CA LEU A 3 4.84 -10.90 -0.10
C LEU A 3 5.27 -11.97 0.91
N GLN A 4 4.60 -13.12 0.92
CA GLN A 4 4.94 -14.26 1.78
C GLN A 4 6.32 -14.84 1.42
N THR A 5 6.64 -14.92 0.12
CA THR A 5 7.95 -15.38 -0.35
C THR A 5 9.05 -14.44 0.15
N TRP A 6 8.85 -13.14 0.06
CA TRP A 6 9.78 -12.16 0.62
C TRP A 6 9.93 -12.31 2.14
N TRP A 7 8.82 -12.38 2.87
CA TRP A 7 8.81 -12.48 4.33
C TRP A 7 9.55 -13.73 4.84
N LEU A 8 9.30 -14.87 4.20
CA LEU A 8 9.91 -16.17 4.56
C LEU A 8 11.29 -16.38 3.92
N ARG A 9 11.82 -15.41 3.18
CA ARG A 9 13.08 -15.52 2.41
C ARG A 9 13.09 -16.73 1.47
N GLY A 10 11.96 -17.02 0.86
CA GLY A 10 11.79 -18.09 -0.12
C GLY A 10 12.46 -17.76 -1.47
N PRO A 11 12.71 -18.77 -2.31
CA PRO A 11 13.30 -18.58 -3.63
C PRO A 11 12.33 -17.92 -4.63
N GLY A 12 12.87 -17.30 -5.68
CA GLY A 12 12.10 -16.84 -6.84
C GLY A 12 11.29 -15.55 -6.62
N LEU A 13 11.71 -14.68 -5.69
CA LEU A 13 10.99 -13.44 -5.39
C LEU A 13 10.80 -12.54 -6.64
N ALA A 14 11.84 -12.37 -7.44
CA ALA A 14 11.80 -11.51 -8.62
C ALA A 14 10.74 -11.99 -9.63
N ASP A 15 10.77 -13.27 -9.98
CA ASP A 15 9.82 -13.87 -10.93
C ASP A 15 8.38 -13.77 -10.41
N LYS A 16 8.16 -14.02 -9.13
CA LYS A 16 6.84 -13.90 -8.50
C LYS A 16 6.32 -12.47 -8.49
N LEU A 17 7.20 -11.48 -8.25
CA LEU A 17 6.82 -10.07 -8.28
C LEU A 17 6.46 -9.62 -9.70
N ILE A 18 7.26 -10.01 -10.71
CA ILE A 18 6.95 -9.75 -12.13
C ILE A 18 5.59 -10.33 -12.48
N ALA A 19 5.36 -11.61 -12.19
CA ALA A 19 4.08 -12.27 -12.45
C ALA A 19 2.90 -11.59 -11.72
N THR A 20 3.13 -11.05 -10.52
CA THR A 20 2.10 -10.30 -9.78
C THR A 20 1.76 -8.97 -10.47
N ILE A 21 2.76 -8.25 -10.97
CA ILE A 21 2.57 -6.99 -11.69
C ILE A 21 1.84 -7.26 -13.03
N GLU A 22 2.28 -8.27 -13.78
CA GLU A 22 1.63 -8.68 -15.04
C GLU A 22 0.17 -9.11 -14.81
N ALA A 23 -0.09 -9.86 -13.73
CA ALA A 23 -1.44 -10.29 -13.37
C ALA A 23 -2.35 -9.14 -12.91
N SER A 24 -1.77 -8.02 -12.46
CA SER A 24 -2.52 -6.82 -12.11
C SER A 24 -2.82 -5.91 -13.30
N ASP A 25 -2.25 -6.20 -14.48
CA ASP A 25 -2.56 -5.47 -15.70
C ASP A 25 -4.03 -5.76 -16.11
N PRO A 26 -4.89 -4.74 -16.17
CA PRO A 26 -6.28 -4.91 -16.56
C PRO A 26 -6.47 -5.34 -18.03
N ALA A 27 -5.43 -5.33 -18.87
CA ALA A 27 -5.44 -5.92 -20.20
C ALA A 27 -5.26 -7.45 -20.19
N VAL A 28 -4.71 -8.02 -19.12
CA VAL A 28 -4.38 -9.45 -19.01
C VAL A 28 -5.45 -10.20 -18.22
N ILE A 29 -5.95 -9.63 -17.12
CA ILE A 29 -6.83 -10.35 -16.18
C ILE A 29 -8.01 -9.49 -15.70
N GLN A 30 -9.25 -9.98 -15.90
CA GLN A 30 -10.49 -9.35 -15.39
C GLN A 30 -11.04 -10.06 -14.14
N ILE A 31 -10.18 -10.37 -13.16
CA ILE A 31 -10.61 -11.01 -11.90
C ILE A 31 -11.31 -10.01 -10.95
N ALA A 32 -11.06 -8.72 -11.15
CA ALA A 32 -11.68 -7.64 -10.37
C ALA A 32 -12.14 -6.51 -11.32
N PRO A 33 -13.15 -5.71 -10.89
CA PRO A 33 -13.45 -4.44 -11.54
C PRO A 33 -12.20 -3.56 -11.63
N ARG A 34 -12.05 -2.85 -12.75
CA ARG A 34 -10.88 -2.01 -13.05
C ARG A 34 -10.61 -0.99 -11.95
N ASP A 35 -11.65 -0.30 -11.50
CA ASP A 35 -11.54 0.73 -10.47
C ASP A 35 -11.10 0.16 -9.12
N LEU A 36 -11.52 -1.06 -8.77
CA LEU A 36 -11.03 -1.77 -7.58
C LEU A 36 -9.55 -2.16 -7.74
N MET A 37 -9.16 -2.63 -8.92
CA MET A 37 -7.76 -2.97 -9.21
C MET A 37 -6.87 -1.74 -9.07
N ASP A 38 -7.21 -0.66 -9.78
CA ASP A 38 -6.41 0.57 -9.84
C ASP A 38 -6.42 1.30 -8.49
N GLY A 39 -7.57 1.34 -7.80
CA GLY A 39 -7.79 2.13 -6.60
C GLY A 39 -7.31 1.48 -5.31
N VAL A 40 -7.30 0.15 -5.22
CA VAL A 40 -7.11 -0.58 -3.95
C VAL A 40 -6.09 -1.71 -4.05
N LEU A 41 -6.16 -2.55 -5.09
CA LEU A 41 -5.37 -3.79 -5.15
C LEU A 41 -3.95 -3.57 -5.69
N TYR A 42 -3.79 -2.74 -6.71
CA TYR A 42 -2.50 -2.44 -7.33
C TYR A 42 -1.58 -1.54 -6.48
N PRO A 43 -2.07 -0.46 -5.82
CA PRO A 43 -1.21 0.44 -5.07
C PRO A 43 -0.24 -0.22 -4.07
N PRO A 44 -0.65 -1.20 -3.22
CA PRO A 44 0.30 -1.89 -2.35
C PRO A 44 1.31 -2.78 -3.08
N ILE A 45 0.98 -3.29 -4.27
CA ILE A 45 1.91 -4.04 -5.13
C ILE A 45 3.01 -3.09 -5.64
N ASN A 46 2.61 -1.91 -6.12
CA ASN A 46 3.56 -0.89 -6.58
C ASN A 46 4.47 -0.39 -5.45
N LEU A 47 3.91 -0.13 -4.26
CA LEU A 47 4.70 0.24 -3.08
C LEU A 47 5.70 -0.85 -2.70
N PHE A 48 5.27 -2.11 -2.72
CA PHE A 48 6.14 -3.23 -2.41
C PHE A 48 7.29 -3.35 -3.43
N TYR A 49 7.02 -3.06 -4.71
CA TYR A 49 8.04 -2.99 -5.75
C TYR A 49 9.13 -1.94 -5.46
N HIS A 50 8.74 -0.70 -5.11
CA HIS A 50 9.70 0.34 -4.71
C HIS A 50 10.53 -0.09 -3.50
N TYR A 51 9.86 -0.67 -2.48
CA TYR A 51 10.51 -1.13 -1.26
C TYR A 51 11.57 -2.22 -1.51
N VAL A 52 11.24 -3.28 -2.28
CA VAL A 52 12.22 -4.36 -2.55
C VAL A 52 13.39 -3.88 -3.42
N ARG A 53 13.19 -2.87 -4.26
CA ARG A 53 14.24 -2.24 -5.06
C ARG A 53 15.09 -1.23 -4.28
N GLN A 54 14.76 -0.97 -3.02
CA GLN A 54 15.38 0.07 -2.20
C GLN A 54 15.27 1.47 -2.84
N ASP A 55 14.18 1.71 -3.58
CA ASP A 55 13.91 2.98 -4.23
C ASP A 55 13.31 3.98 -3.24
N ARG A 56 14.19 4.60 -2.44
CA ARG A 56 13.82 5.54 -1.36
C ARG A 56 13.16 6.82 -1.90
N ASP A 57 13.63 7.32 -3.03
CA ASP A 57 13.13 8.56 -3.63
C ASP A 57 11.78 8.36 -4.32
N GLY A 58 11.56 7.18 -4.94
CA GLY A 58 10.30 6.84 -5.59
C GLY A 58 9.19 6.40 -4.63
N PHE A 59 9.53 5.92 -3.43
CA PHE A 59 8.54 5.36 -2.51
C PHE A 59 7.53 6.38 -1.99
N ALA A 60 7.97 7.54 -1.49
CA ALA A 60 7.07 8.54 -0.91
C ALA A 60 6.06 9.12 -1.93
N PRO A 61 6.48 9.49 -3.16
CA PRO A 61 5.53 9.85 -4.22
C PRO A 61 4.52 8.75 -4.53
N ALA A 62 4.98 7.50 -4.63
CA ALA A 62 4.10 6.35 -4.88
C ALA A 62 3.10 6.14 -3.73
N LEU A 63 3.49 6.40 -2.49
CA LEU A 63 2.61 6.32 -1.31
C LEU A 63 1.57 7.44 -1.35
N ALA A 64 1.97 8.66 -1.69
CA ALA A 64 1.04 9.77 -1.86
C ALA A 64 -0.02 9.46 -2.93
N ASP A 65 0.39 8.90 -4.06
CA ASP A 65 -0.52 8.53 -5.12
C ASP A 65 -1.42 7.35 -4.74
N ALA A 66 -0.90 6.36 -4.01
CA ALA A 66 -1.70 5.26 -3.45
C ALA A 66 -2.83 5.77 -2.55
N LEU A 67 -2.56 6.77 -1.71
CA LEU A 67 -3.56 7.35 -0.82
C LEU A 67 -4.62 8.17 -1.59
N LYS A 68 -4.21 8.88 -2.65
CA LYS A 68 -5.16 9.58 -3.55
C LYS A 68 -6.07 8.60 -4.27
N LEU A 69 -5.52 7.48 -4.76
CA LEU A 69 -6.27 6.42 -5.44
C LEU A 69 -7.27 5.73 -4.50
N HIS A 70 -6.84 5.42 -3.28
CA HIS A 70 -7.71 4.89 -2.23
C HIS A 70 -8.89 5.83 -1.96
N LYS A 71 -8.61 7.12 -1.73
CA LYS A 71 -9.67 8.14 -1.57
C LYS A 71 -10.62 8.15 -2.75
N ALA A 72 -10.10 8.24 -3.98
CA ALA A 72 -10.92 8.32 -5.18
C ALA A 72 -11.84 7.10 -5.34
N TYR A 73 -11.35 5.89 -5.03
CA TYR A 73 -12.15 4.67 -5.09
C TYR A 73 -13.29 4.68 -4.06
N TRP A 74 -12.98 5.02 -2.80
CA TRP A 74 -13.93 4.95 -1.69
C TRP A 74 -14.92 6.10 -1.66
N THR A 75 -14.62 7.23 -2.28
CA THR A 75 -15.56 8.36 -2.39
C THR A 75 -16.30 8.40 -3.73
N LEU A 76 -16.23 7.34 -4.54
CA LEU A 76 -16.83 7.34 -5.88
C LEU A 76 -18.37 7.39 -5.86
N ASN A 77 -18.99 6.82 -4.84
CA ASN A 77 -20.44 6.81 -4.66
C ASN A 77 -20.82 6.71 -3.17
N GLU A 78 -22.12 6.90 -2.88
CA GLU A 78 -22.64 6.92 -1.50
C GLU A 78 -22.42 5.59 -0.78
N ASP A 79 -22.64 4.46 -1.46
CA ASP A 79 -22.45 3.13 -0.88
C ASP A 79 -21.01 2.95 -0.37
N ARG A 80 -20.01 3.29 -1.17
CA ARG A 80 -18.59 3.18 -0.78
C ARG A 80 -18.18 4.18 0.29
N THR A 81 -18.74 5.39 0.26
CA THR A 81 -18.37 6.45 1.21
C THR A 81 -18.72 6.07 2.65
N THR A 82 -19.75 5.23 2.82
CA THR A 82 -20.19 4.75 4.14
C THR A 82 -19.57 3.42 4.55
N ASP A 83 -18.76 2.80 3.69
CA ASP A 83 -18.09 1.53 3.98
C ASP A 83 -16.86 1.75 4.88
N ILE A 84 -16.84 1.05 6.02
CA ILE A 84 -15.75 1.12 7.00
C ILE A 84 -14.39 0.75 6.40
N ASN A 85 -14.36 -0.10 5.37
CA ASN A 85 -13.13 -0.50 4.68
C ASN A 85 -12.42 0.68 4.00
N GLY A 86 -13.14 1.77 3.70
CA GLY A 86 -12.58 2.99 3.15
C GLY A 86 -11.85 3.87 4.17
N SER A 87 -12.00 3.61 5.47
CA SER A 87 -11.45 4.48 6.53
C SER A 87 -9.93 4.48 6.58
N ILE A 88 -9.30 3.35 6.23
CA ILE A 88 -7.85 3.17 6.29
C ILE A 88 -7.37 2.52 5.01
N ALA A 89 -6.29 3.06 4.41
CA ALA A 89 -5.61 2.44 3.30
C ALA A 89 -4.73 1.28 3.81
N LEU A 90 -5.36 0.17 4.22
CA LEU A 90 -4.69 -0.90 4.97
C LEU A 90 -3.49 -1.52 4.24
N GLY A 91 -3.62 -1.75 2.93
CA GLY A 91 -2.52 -2.25 2.10
C GLY A 91 -1.33 -1.27 2.06
N PRO A 92 -1.55 0.00 1.63
CA PRO A 92 -0.52 1.04 1.71
C PRO A 92 0.09 1.24 3.11
N LEU A 93 -0.73 1.23 4.18
CA LEU A 93 -0.25 1.33 5.55
C LEU A 93 0.72 0.19 5.89
N ALA A 94 0.38 -1.05 5.55
CA ALA A 94 1.24 -2.21 5.84
C ALA A 94 2.63 -2.06 5.20
N ILE A 95 2.70 -1.61 3.94
CA ILE A 95 3.99 -1.42 3.26
C ILE A 95 4.71 -0.17 3.77
N ALA A 96 3.99 0.90 4.11
CA ALA A 96 4.56 2.09 4.73
C ALA A 96 5.23 1.75 6.08
N CYS A 97 4.65 0.86 6.89
CA CYS A 97 5.28 0.37 8.11
C CYS A 97 6.63 -0.33 7.81
N LEU A 98 6.68 -1.19 6.79
CA LEU A 98 7.94 -1.84 6.39
C LEU A 98 9.00 -0.82 5.95
N ALA A 99 8.57 0.19 5.18
CA ALA A 99 9.46 1.25 4.71
C ALA A 99 9.96 2.12 5.86
N HIS A 100 9.08 2.48 6.81
CA HIS A 100 9.44 3.19 8.03
C HIS A 100 10.47 2.41 8.86
N ASP A 101 10.28 1.09 9.00
CA ASP A 101 11.23 0.21 9.70
C ASP A 101 12.60 0.08 9.01
N ALA A 102 12.66 0.41 7.73
CA ALA A 102 13.87 0.45 6.92
C ALA A 102 14.42 1.89 6.75
N ASP A 103 13.94 2.84 7.55
CA ASP A 103 14.34 4.26 7.55
C ASP A 103 14.10 4.97 6.20
N PHE A 104 13.03 4.63 5.48
CA PHE A 104 12.63 5.37 4.28
C PHE A 104 12.03 6.72 4.69
N PRO A 105 12.36 7.82 3.98
CA PRO A 105 11.70 9.09 4.19
C PRO A 105 10.27 9.01 3.65
N LEU A 106 9.26 9.16 4.52
CA LEU A 106 7.85 9.10 4.10
C LEU A 106 7.23 10.48 3.92
N ASP A 107 7.58 11.45 4.78
CA ASP A 107 7.12 12.85 4.78
C ASP A 107 5.67 13.04 4.31
N ILE A 108 4.76 12.26 4.90
CA ILE A 108 3.35 12.25 4.50
C ILE A 108 2.42 12.16 5.70
N GLU A 109 1.38 12.99 5.66
CA GLU A 109 0.26 12.95 6.59
C GLU A 109 -1.03 12.74 5.80
N SER A 110 -1.89 11.85 6.28
CA SER A 110 -3.16 11.52 5.63
C SER A 110 -4.12 10.90 6.63
N ASP A 111 -5.39 11.27 6.54
CA ASP A 111 -6.46 10.67 7.35
C ASP A 111 -6.61 9.16 7.10
N TYR A 112 -6.19 8.69 5.92
CA TYR A 112 -6.20 7.26 5.55
C TYR A 112 -4.96 6.48 6.02
N LEU A 113 -3.98 7.18 6.61
CA LEU A 113 -2.70 6.62 7.07
C LEU A 113 -2.49 6.99 8.55
N PRO A 114 -3.03 6.20 9.50
CA PRO A 114 -2.98 6.51 10.92
C PRO A 114 -1.54 6.66 11.44
N HIS A 115 -1.15 7.91 11.70
CA HIS A 115 0.23 8.31 12.03
C HIS A 115 0.81 7.52 13.22
N HIS A 116 0.04 7.35 14.28
CA HIS A 116 0.47 6.64 15.49
C HIS A 116 0.74 5.15 15.24
N LEU A 117 -0.05 4.51 14.36
CA LEU A 117 0.20 3.12 13.96
C LEU A 117 1.46 3.00 13.11
N LEU A 118 1.64 3.94 12.16
CA LEU A 118 2.82 3.97 11.29
C LEU A 118 4.12 4.17 12.10
N GLN A 119 4.11 5.09 13.06
CA GLN A 119 5.27 5.42 13.88
C GLN A 119 5.45 4.50 15.09
N ARG A 120 4.54 3.54 15.31
CA ARG A 120 4.52 2.63 16.48
C ARG A 120 4.45 3.38 17.81
N ILE A 121 3.79 4.53 17.83
CA ILE A 121 3.61 5.33 19.05
C ILE A 121 2.30 4.94 19.71
N TRP A 122 2.36 4.61 20.99
CA TRP A 122 1.18 4.37 21.81
C TRP A 122 0.68 5.68 22.40
N LEU A 123 -0.58 6.03 22.09
CA LEU A 123 -1.28 7.16 22.71
C LEU A 123 -1.47 6.87 24.21
N GLY A 124 -0.82 7.66 25.06
CA GLY A 124 -0.98 7.61 26.52
C GLY A 124 0.02 6.76 27.30
N GLU A 125 1.02 6.16 26.66
CA GLU A 125 2.04 5.34 27.34
C GLU A 125 3.24 6.18 27.83
N PHE A 126 3.44 7.38 27.29
CA PHE A 126 4.46 8.35 27.73
C PHE A 126 3.84 9.74 27.96
N PRO A 127 4.36 10.54 28.92
CA PRO A 127 3.88 11.91 29.13
C PRO A 127 4.10 12.76 27.87
N THR A 128 3.03 13.38 27.40
CA THR A 128 3.06 14.47 26.39
C THR A 128 3.29 15.82 27.03
#